data_AF-A0A855KLZ8-F1
#
_entry.id   AF-A0A855KLZ8-F1
#
_cell.length_a   1.000
_cell.length_b   1.000
_cell.length_c   1.000
_cell.angle_alpha   90.00
_cell.angle_beta   90.00
_cell.angle_gamma   90.00
#
_symmetry.space_group_name_H-M   'P 1'
#
loop_
_entity.id
_entity.type
_entity.pdbx_description
1 polymer ?
#
loop_
_entity_poly.entity_id
_entity_poly.type
_entity_poly.pdbx_seq_one_letter_code
_entity_poly.pdbx_strand_id
1 'polypeptide(L)'
;MKSNRTPYTQLGNTINAVTVSFCVGRTKHEVHVPAGTRCCLLDGPNQRWVVDDLSFIDSKSGVFTDASNYGIPIDPQNLTNIRPSTV
;
A
#
# COMPACT_ATOMS: atom_id res chain seq x y z
N MET A 1 -12.51 11.70 -14.31
CA MET A 1 -13.27 11.10 -13.18
C MET A 1 -12.32 11.08 -11.99
N LYS A 2 -12.51 11.95 -10.99
CA LYS A 2 -11.63 11.99 -9.80
C LYS A 2 -11.99 10.78 -8.94
N SER A 3 -11.18 9.74 -8.98
CA SER A 3 -11.28 8.61 -8.06
C SER A 3 -11.09 9.18 -6.65
N ASN A 4 -12.16 9.25 -5.87
CA ASN A 4 -12.04 9.54 -4.45
C ASN A 4 -11.13 8.46 -3.87
N ARG A 5 -9.95 8.86 -3.39
CA ARG A 5 -9.01 8.00 -2.69
C ARG A 5 -9.83 7.26 -1.63
N THR A 6 -9.76 5.93 -1.61
CA THR A 6 -10.48 5.10 -0.65
C THR A 6 -10.27 5.71 0.74
N PRO A 7 -11.33 5.94 1.53
CA PRO A 7 -11.16 6.50 2.86
C PRO A 7 -10.14 5.65 3.61
N TYR A 8 -9.19 6.30 4.27
CA TYR A 8 -8.19 5.63 5.10
C TYR A 8 -8.25 6.22 6.50
N THR A 9 -8.19 5.34 7.51
CA THR A 9 -8.40 5.72 8.92
C THR A 9 -7.10 5.87 9.67
N GLN A 10 -6.04 5.20 9.22
CA GLN A 10 -4.73 5.22 9.88
C GLN A 10 -3.61 5.37 8.85
N LEU A 11 -2.51 5.94 9.31
CA LEU A 11 -1.25 6.03 8.59
C LEU A 11 -0.16 5.36 9.41
N GLY A 12 0.82 4.77 8.73
CA GLY A 12 1.97 4.12 9.35
C GLY A 12 3.15 4.12 8.40
N ASN A 13 4.27 3.58 8.86
CA ASN A 13 5.48 3.43 8.07
C ASN A 13 6.00 1.99 8.19
N THR A 14 6.57 1.44 7.12
CA THR A 14 7.22 0.12 7.19
C THR A 14 8.43 0.16 8.13
N ILE A 15 8.60 -0.86 8.97
CA ILE A 15 9.76 -0.99 9.87
C ILE A 15 10.96 -1.45 9.06
N ASN A 16 10.81 -2.58 8.37
CA ASN A 16 11.85 -3.20 7.54
C ASN A 16 11.43 -3.23 6.08
N ALA A 17 12.42 -3.33 5.18
CA ALA A 17 12.16 -3.60 3.79
C ALA A 17 11.52 -4.99 3.66
N VAL A 18 10.45 -5.08 2.87
CA VAL A 18 9.68 -6.32 2.71
C VAL A 18 9.39 -6.54 1.23
N THR A 19 9.59 -7.77 0.79
CA THR A 19 9.16 -8.19 -0.55
C THR A 19 7.77 -8.78 -0.45
N VAL A 20 6.80 -8.12 -1.08
CA VAL A 20 5.40 -8.55 -1.10
C VAL A 20 5.09 -9.06 -2.49
N SER A 21 4.53 -10.27 -2.55
CA SER A 21 3.91 -10.76 -3.78
C SER A 21 2.40 -10.59 -3.71
N PHE A 22 1.82 -9.90 -4.68
CA PHE A 22 0.36 -9.81 -4.83
C PHE A 22 -0.08 -10.22 -6.23
N CYS A 23 -1.25 -10.84 -6.33
CA CYS A 23 -1.81 -11.31 -7.58
C CYS A 23 -2.93 -10.38 -8.03
N VAL A 24 -2.86 -9.92 -9.28
CA VAL A 24 -3.91 -9.17 -9.95
C VAL A 24 -4.41 -10.00 -11.13
N GLY A 25 -5.59 -10.60 -10.97
CA GLY A 25 -6.11 -11.57 -11.93
C GLY A 25 -5.17 -12.77 -12.07
N ARG A 26 -4.56 -12.93 -13.24
CA ARG A 26 -3.60 -14.01 -13.54
C ARG A 26 -2.14 -13.59 -13.38
N THR A 27 -1.88 -12.31 -13.13
CA THR A 27 -0.52 -11.76 -13.06
C THR A 27 -0.08 -11.72 -11.60
N LYS A 28 1.09 -12.31 -11.31
CA LYS A 28 1.73 -12.19 -10.01
C LYS A 28 2.79 -11.09 -10.08
N HIS A 29 2.65 -10.09 -9.23
CA HIS A 29 3.63 -9.02 -9.08
C HIS A 29 4.40 -9.25 -7.79
N GLU A 30 5.72 -9.14 -7.88
CA GLU A 30 6.61 -9.12 -6.73
C GLU A 30 7.17 -7.72 -6.58
N VAL A 31 6.93 -7.10 -5.44
CA VAL A 31 7.31 -5.71 -5.19
C VAL A 31 8.14 -5.63 -3.94
N HIS A 32 9.31 -5.02 -4.07
CA HIS A 32 10.17 -4.71 -2.96
C HIS A 32 9.80 -3.36 -2.37
N VAL A 33 9.21 -3.38 -1.18
CA VAL A 33 8.81 -2.19 -0.44
C VAL A 33 9.94 -1.83 0.52
N PRO A 34 10.58 -0.66 0.38
CA PRO A 34 11.68 -0.28 1.26
C PRO A 34 11.21 -0.03 2.71
N ALA A 35 12.16 0.02 3.64
CA ALA A 35 11.88 0.45 5.01
C ALA A 35 11.53 1.95 5.04
N GLY A 36 10.65 2.36 5.94
CA GLY A 36 10.21 3.75 6.08
C GLY A 36 9.14 4.19 5.09
N THR A 37 8.71 3.32 4.16
CA THR A 37 7.64 3.62 3.19
C THR A 37 6.33 3.92 3.90
N ARG A 38 5.62 4.95 3.44
CA ARG A 38 4.32 5.34 3.99
C ARG A 38 3.25 4.32 3.61
N CYS A 39 2.50 3.87 4.60
CA CYS A 39 1.36 2.98 4.48
C CYS A 39 0.09 3.64 5.03
N CYS A 40 -1.06 3.21 4.54
CA CYS A 40 -2.36 3.63 5.03
C CYS A 40 -3.28 2.42 5.27
N LEU A 41 -4.16 2.54 6.25
CA LEU A 41 -5.18 1.54 6.54
C LEU A 41 -6.45 1.91 5.79
N LEU A 42 -6.79 1.12 4.77
CA LEU A 42 -8.01 1.32 4.00
C LEU A 42 -9.23 1.05 4.88
N ASP A 43 -10.19 1.96 4.85
CA ASP A 43 -11.47 1.85 5.51
C ASP A 43 -12.48 1.09 4.63
N GLY A 44 -13.30 0.24 5.24
CA GLY A 44 -14.31 -0.57 4.55
C GLY A 44 -14.39 -2.02 5.04
N PRO A 45 -15.23 -2.85 4.38
CA PRO A 45 -15.50 -4.22 4.82
C PRO A 45 -14.29 -5.16 4.73
N ASN A 46 -13.23 -4.76 4.02
CA ASN A 46 -11.96 -5.49 3.92
C ASN A 46 -10.80 -4.58 4.36
N GLN A 47 -10.89 -4.09 5.60
CA GLN A 47 -9.89 -3.22 6.20
C GLN A 47 -8.51 -3.88 6.14
N ARG A 48 -7.58 -3.23 5.44
CA ARG A 48 -6.23 -3.76 5.23
C ARG A 48 -5.22 -2.63 5.11
N TRP A 49 -4.01 -2.90 5.60
CA TRP A 49 -2.88 -2.01 5.41
C TRP A 49 -2.34 -2.14 4.00
N VAL A 50 -2.19 -1.00 3.33
CA VAL A 50 -1.58 -0.93 2.02
C VAL A 50 -0.50 0.13 1.97
N VAL A 51 0.41 -0.01 1.03
CA VAL A 51 1.37 1.04 0.70
C VAL A 51 0.62 2.24 0.10
N ASP A 52 0.86 3.42 0.68
CA ASP A 52 0.30 4.70 0.21
C ASP A 52 1.27 5.44 -0.72
N ASP A 53 2.57 5.34 -0.44
CA ASP A 53 3.62 5.95 -1.26
C ASP A 53 4.20 4.92 -2.23
N LEU A 54 3.85 5.04 -3.52
CA LEU A 54 4.33 4.18 -4.59
C LEU A 54 5.50 4.78 -5.38
N SER A 55 6.15 5.84 -4.87
CA SER A 55 7.23 6.55 -5.58
C SER A 55 8.46 5.68 -5.89
N PHE A 56 8.64 4.57 -5.18
CA PHE A 56 9.70 3.60 -5.42
C PHE A 56 9.43 2.66 -6.62
N ILE A 57 8.23 2.70 -7.21
CA ILE A 57 7.84 1.90 -8.37
C ILE A 57 7.82 2.82 -9.60
N ASP A 58 8.34 2.32 -10.73
CA ASP A 58 8.26 3.05 -12.00
C ASP A 58 6.79 3.28 -12.40
N SER A 59 6.40 4.55 -12.54
CA SER A 59 5.05 4.98 -12.89
C SER A 59 4.57 4.49 -14.26
N LYS A 60 5.50 4.08 -15.14
CA LYS A 60 5.18 3.49 -16.45
C LYS A 60 4.99 1.97 -16.38
N SER A 61 5.30 1.34 -15.26
CA SER A 61 5.15 -0.10 -15.10
C SER A 61 3.68 -0.49 -14.88
N GLY A 62 3.28 -1.66 -15.38
CA GLY A 62 1.97 -2.24 -15.05
C GLY A 62 1.80 -2.43 -13.53
N VAL A 63 2.89 -2.74 -12.83
CA VAL A 63 2.94 -2.86 -11.37
C VAL A 63 2.45 -1.59 -10.68
N PHE A 64 2.85 -0.41 -11.14
CA PHE A 64 2.39 0.86 -10.55
C PHE A 64 0.90 1.06 -10.73
N THR A 65 0.37 0.75 -11.92
CA THR A 65 -1.06 0.87 -12.21
C THR A 65 -1.86 -0.07 -11.31
N ASP A 66 -1.40 -1.32 -11.18
CA ASP A 66 -2.02 -2.33 -10.34
C ASP A 66 -1.91 -2.02 -8.84
N ALA A 67 -0.74 -1.60 -8.38
CA ALA A 67 -0.52 -1.15 -7.01
C ALA A 67 -1.37 0.08 -6.67
N SER A 68 -1.54 1.02 -7.60
CA SER A 68 -2.40 2.19 -7.39
C SER A 68 -3.88 1.84 -7.35
N ASN A 69 -4.31 0.82 -8.10
CA ASN A 69 -5.72 0.42 -8.16
C ASN A 69 -6.13 -0.51 -7.02
N TYR A 70 -5.27 -1.47 -6.68
CA TYR A 70 -5.57 -2.51 -5.70
C TYR A 70 -4.88 -2.27 -4.35
N GLY A 71 -3.78 -1.51 -4.31
CA GLY A 71 -2.95 -1.37 -3.12
C GLY A 71 -2.02 -2.57 -2.91
N ILE A 72 -0.80 -2.30 -2.46
CA ILE A 72 0.15 -3.36 -2.09
C ILE A 72 -0.09 -3.71 -0.63
N PRO A 73 -0.54 -4.94 -0.30
CA PRO A 73 -0.82 -5.31 1.08
C PRO A 73 0.45 -5.35 1.92
N ILE A 74 0.40 -4.78 3.13
CA ILE A 74 1.50 -4.83 4.11
C ILE A 74 1.01 -5.51 5.37
N ASP A 75 1.86 -6.36 5.95
CA ASP A 75 1.58 -6.97 7.24
C ASP A 75 1.58 -5.90 8.35
N PRO A 76 0.50 -5.78 9.15
CA PRO A 76 0.46 -4.88 10.28
C PRO A 76 1.65 -5.01 11.25
N GLN A 77 2.25 -6.20 11.36
CA GLN A 77 3.41 -6.44 12.22
C GLN A 77 4.68 -5.72 11.75
N ASN A 78 4.77 -5.40 10.45
CA ASN A 78 5.90 -4.65 9.88
C ASN A 78 5.62 -3.14 9.83
N LEU A 79 4.71 -2.62 10.65
CA LEU A 79 4.36 -1.21 10.70
C LEU A 79 4.77 -0.55 12.02
N THR A 80 5.24 0.69 11.91
CA THR A 80 5.54 1.58 13.03
C THR A 80 4.92 2.95 12.80
N ASN A 81 4.99 3.82 13.81
CA ASN A 81 4.42 5.17 13.78
C ASN A 81 2.95 5.21 13.36
N ILE A 82 2.18 4.19 13.78
CA ILE A 82 0.76 4.08 13.50
C ILE A 82 0.04 5.25 14.18
N ARG A 83 -0.57 6.10 13.37
CA ARG A 83 -1.30 7.28 13.81
C ARG A 83 -2.65 7.36 13.11
N PRO A 84 -3.69 7.88 13.79
CA PRO A 84 -4.95 8.15 13.12
C PRO A 84 -4.71 9.14 11.97
N SER A 85 -5.38 8.90 10.85
CA SER A 85 -5.48 9.89 9.79
C SER A 85 -6.45 10.95 10.26
N THR A 86 -5.93 12.05 10.82
CA THR A 86 -6.74 13.22 11.12
C THR A 86 -7.30 13.75 9.81
N VAL A 87 -8.61 13.55 9.62
CA VAL A 87 -9.40 14.10 8.50
C VAL A 87 -9.50 15.61 8.64
#